data_AF-A0A831XWX1-F1
#
_entry.id   AF-A0A831XWX1-F1
#
_cell.length_a   1.000
_cell.length_b   1.000
_cell.length_c   1.000
_cell.angle_alpha   90.00
_cell.angle_beta   90.00
_cell.angle_gamma   90.00
#
_symmetry.space_group_name_H-M   'P 1'
#
loop_
_entity.id
_entity.type
_entity.pdbx_description
1 polymer ?
#
loop_
_entity_poly.entity_id
_entity_poly.type
_entity_poly.pdbx_seq_one_letter_code
_entity_poly.pdbx_strand_id
1 'polypeptide(L)'
;MKSEGCTLYHGGLKGAESVFGETAEQYGLNEVIFTFEGHKLGRDRNSVVLSDADLQRGDISMEIASRMMNRTYYETDKIRKVLQTIFHMVNKGHQVFVIGTILDDDSVKGGTGWAVE
;
A
#
# COMPACT_ATOMS: atom_id res chain seq x y z
N MET A 1 -22.16 -5.78 -7.60
CA MET A 1 -20.92 -6.50 -7.96
C MET A 1 -20.92 -7.80 -7.16
N LYS A 2 -20.61 -8.96 -7.76
CA LYS A 2 -20.44 -10.21 -7.01
C LYS A 2 -19.04 -10.24 -6.40
N SER A 3 -18.89 -10.78 -5.19
CA SER A 3 -17.61 -10.84 -4.46
C SER A 3 -16.50 -11.53 -5.27
N GLU A 4 -16.84 -12.61 -5.97
CA GLU A 4 -15.95 -13.40 -6.83
C GLU A 4 -15.29 -12.57 -7.96
N GLY A 5 -15.96 -11.49 -8.41
CA GLY A 5 -15.44 -10.58 -9.43
C GLY A 5 -14.65 -9.40 -8.86
N CYS A 6 -14.44 -9.35 -7.54
CA CYS A 6 -13.72 -8.29 -6.86
C CYS A 6 -12.33 -8.78 -6.44
N THR A 7 -11.35 -7.89 -6.48
CA THR A 7 -9.99 -8.14 -6.00
C THR A 7 -9.58 -7.07 -5.01
N LEU A 8 -9.12 -7.48 -3.84
CA LEU A 8 -8.46 -6.63 -2.87
C LEU A 8 -6.95 -6.59 -3.15
N TYR A 9 -6.41 -5.40 -3.39
CA TYR A 9 -4.98 -5.14 -3.49
C TYR A 9 -4.49 -4.45 -2.22
N HIS A 10 -3.45 -4.97 -1.57
CA HIS A 10 -2.85 -4.36 -0.37
C HIS A 10 -1.37 -4.74 -0.18
N GLY A 11 -0.66 -4.11 0.78
CA GLY A 11 0.77 -4.30 1.04
C GLY A 11 1.13 -5.41 2.05
N GLY A 12 0.13 -6.13 2.57
CA GLY A 12 0.28 -7.23 3.52
C GLY A 12 0.85 -6.86 4.89
N LEU A 13 0.78 -5.59 5.30
CA LEU A 13 1.24 -5.09 6.58
C LEU A 13 0.29 -5.47 7.73
N LYS A 14 0.82 -5.42 8.96
CA LYS A 14 0.02 -5.60 10.18
C LYS A 14 -0.93 -4.43 10.39
N GLY A 15 -2.12 -4.72 10.89
CA GLY A 15 -3.16 -3.73 11.18
C GLY A 15 -4.31 -3.82 10.18
N ALA A 16 -4.73 -2.68 9.62
CA ALA A 16 -5.90 -2.61 8.74
C ALA A 16 -5.80 -3.59 7.57
N GLU A 17 -4.66 -3.63 6.87
CA GLU A 17 -4.46 -4.53 5.73
C GLU A 17 -4.65 -6.01 6.06
N SER A 18 -4.24 -6.45 7.27
CA SER A 18 -4.46 -7.82 7.71
C SER A 18 -5.95 -8.13 7.92
N VAL A 19 -6.68 -7.19 8.54
CA VAL A 19 -8.13 -7.32 8.78
C VAL A 19 -8.92 -7.33 7.47
N PHE A 20 -8.56 -6.47 6.52
CA PHE A 20 -9.16 -6.45 5.20
C PHE A 20 -8.88 -7.75 4.43
N GLY A 21 -7.66 -8.29 4.51
CA GLY A 21 -7.31 -9.59 3.90
C GLY A 21 -8.11 -10.77 4.48
N GLU A 22 -8.22 -10.85 5.82
CA GLU A 22 -9.06 -11.86 6.49
C GLU A 22 -10.53 -11.75 6.09
N THR A 23 -11.04 -10.51 6.02
CA THR A 23 -12.41 -10.24 5.59
C THR A 23 -12.60 -10.64 4.12
N ALA A 24 -11.67 -10.31 3.23
CA ALA A 24 -11.73 -10.69 1.83
C ALA A 24 -11.85 -12.21 1.66
N GLU A 25 -11.05 -12.98 2.42
CA GLU A 25 -11.12 -14.45 2.43
C GLU A 25 -12.49 -14.96 2.88
N GLN A 26 -13.05 -14.41 3.98
CA GLN A 26 -14.35 -14.81 4.50
C GLN A 26 -15.51 -14.58 3.52
N TYR A 27 -15.44 -13.50 2.74
CA TYR A 27 -16.48 -13.14 1.78
C TYR A 27 -16.21 -13.67 0.35
N GLY A 28 -15.11 -14.43 0.16
CA GLY A 28 -14.75 -15.04 -1.12
C GLY A 28 -14.27 -14.05 -2.19
N LEU A 29 -13.63 -12.95 -1.78
CA LEU A 29 -12.95 -12.03 -2.69
C LEU A 29 -11.56 -12.56 -3.04
N ASN A 30 -11.06 -12.18 -4.21
CA ASN A 30 -9.66 -12.41 -4.55
C ASN A 30 -8.77 -11.47 -3.74
N GLU A 31 -7.62 -11.95 -3.28
CA GLU A 31 -6.63 -11.18 -2.52
C GLU A 31 -5.31 -11.18 -3.31
N VAL A 32 -4.69 -10.01 -3.46
CA VAL A 32 -3.37 -9.86 -4.05
C VAL A 32 -2.53 -8.95 -3.17
N ILE A 33 -1.43 -9.50 -2.64
CA ILE A 33 -0.51 -8.77 -1.76
C ILE A 33 0.70 -8.32 -2.55
N PHE A 34 0.87 -7.04 -2.81
CA PHE A 34 2.09 -6.54 -3.44
C PHE A 34 3.20 -6.37 -2.40
N THR A 35 4.39 -6.87 -2.70
CA THR A 35 5.54 -6.80 -1.82
C THR A 35 6.84 -6.66 -2.61
N PHE A 36 7.97 -6.49 -1.93
CA PHE A 36 9.30 -6.46 -2.53
C PHE A 36 10.29 -7.23 -1.65
N GLU A 37 11.47 -7.54 -2.20
CA GLU A 37 12.48 -8.31 -1.49
C GLU A 37 12.90 -7.64 -0.16
N GLY A 38 12.90 -8.42 0.93
CA GLY A 38 13.24 -7.96 2.27
C GLY A 38 12.12 -7.24 3.02
N HIS A 39 10.92 -7.11 2.42
CA HIS A 39 9.76 -6.51 3.08
C HIS A 39 9.10 -7.48 4.08
N LYS A 40 8.90 -7.04 5.32
CA LYS A 40 8.27 -7.85 6.37
C LYS A 40 6.76 -7.77 6.28
N LEU A 41 6.15 -8.87 5.85
CA LEU A 41 4.70 -9.01 5.77
C LEU A 41 4.11 -9.50 7.10
N GLY A 42 2.94 -8.99 7.45
CA GLY A 42 2.06 -9.55 8.48
C GLY A 42 1.21 -10.70 7.97
N ARG A 43 0.96 -10.75 6.65
CA ARG A 43 0.20 -11.79 5.95
C ARG A 43 0.89 -12.10 4.61
N ASP A 44 1.19 -13.37 4.35
CA ASP A 44 2.03 -13.81 3.22
C ASP A 44 1.28 -14.65 2.16
N ARG A 45 -0.06 -14.66 2.20
CA ARG A 45 -0.90 -15.37 1.22
C ARG A 45 -1.05 -14.56 -0.07
N ASN A 46 -1.07 -15.23 -1.22
CA ASN A 46 -1.29 -14.62 -2.54
C ASN A 46 -0.38 -13.41 -2.83
N SER A 47 0.88 -13.49 -2.38
CA SER A 47 1.85 -12.40 -2.53
C SER A 47 2.47 -12.37 -3.92
N VAL A 48 2.58 -11.16 -4.46
CA VAL A 48 3.25 -10.83 -5.72
C VAL A 48 4.48 -9.99 -5.35
N VAL A 49 5.65 -10.62 -5.44
CA VAL A 49 6.93 -9.94 -5.23
C VAL A 49 7.24 -9.13 -6.50
N LEU A 50 7.20 -7.81 -6.38
CA LEU A 50 7.54 -6.89 -7.45
C LEU A 50 9.05 -6.97 -7.73
N SER A 51 9.40 -7.15 -9.00
CA SER A 51 10.79 -7.08 -9.45
C SER A 51 11.29 -5.63 -9.43
N ASP A 52 12.60 -5.42 -9.50
CA ASP A 52 13.16 -4.07 -9.64
C ASP A 52 12.62 -3.33 -10.87
N ALA A 53 12.38 -4.05 -11.97
CA ALA A 53 11.76 -3.50 -13.18
C ALA A 53 10.31 -3.07 -12.93
N ASP A 54 9.54 -3.83 -12.15
CA ASP A 54 8.18 -3.44 -11.76
C ASP A 54 8.18 -2.23 -10.84
N LEU A 55 9.05 -2.23 -9.83
CA LEU A 55 9.22 -1.11 -8.90
C LEU A 55 9.57 0.18 -9.65
N GLN A 56 10.42 0.10 -10.66
CA GLN A 56 10.81 1.24 -11.48
C GLN A 56 9.65 1.86 -12.27
N ARG A 57 8.57 1.12 -12.56
CA ARG A 57 7.37 1.66 -13.22
C ARG A 57 6.61 2.65 -12.33
N GLY A 58 6.74 2.52 -11.01
CA GLY A 58 6.17 3.43 -10.03
C GLY A 58 7.20 4.42 -9.47
N ASP A 59 8.35 4.58 -10.12
CA ASP A 59 9.42 5.42 -9.59
C ASP A 59 8.99 6.89 -9.52
N ILE A 60 9.16 7.47 -8.35
CA ILE A 60 8.84 8.86 -8.05
C ILE A 60 10.08 9.53 -7.44
N SER A 61 10.32 10.78 -7.82
CA SER A 61 11.36 11.57 -7.19
C SER A 61 11.03 11.79 -5.72
N MET A 62 11.96 11.42 -4.83
CA MET A 62 11.82 11.67 -3.39
C MET A 62 11.70 13.17 -3.07
N GLU A 63 12.23 14.05 -3.92
CA GLU A 63 12.03 15.50 -3.77
C GLU A 63 10.57 15.88 -3.94
N ILE A 64 9.89 15.30 -4.94
CA ILE A 64 8.47 15.54 -5.21
C ILE A 64 7.63 14.96 -4.07
N ALA A 65 7.90 13.72 -3.66
CA ALA A 65 7.19 13.10 -2.55
C ALA A 65 7.35 13.89 -1.24
N SER A 66 8.56 14.37 -0.94
CA SER A 66 8.82 15.18 0.27
C SER A 66 8.08 16.52 0.23
N ARG A 67 8.01 17.18 -0.93
CA ARG A 67 7.28 18.44 -1.11
C ARG A 67 5.77 18.26 -1.00
N MET A 68 5.21 17.24 -1.65
CA MET A 68 3.78 16.95 -1.58
C MET A 68 3.32 16.64 -0.15
N MET A 69 4.14 15.89 0.58
CA MET A 69 3.84 15.41 1.94
C MET A 69 4.30 16.37 3.05
N ASN A 70 4.95 17.48 2.70
CA ASN A 70 5.59 18.41 3.63
C ASN A 70 6.43 17.73 4.73
N ARG A 71 7.16 16.65 4.37
CA ARG A 71 7.92 15.80 5.30
C ARG A 71 9.33 15.51 4.78
N THR A 72 10.30 15.43 5.69
CA THR A 72 11.67 15.00 5.38
C THR A 72 11.86 13.52 5.69
N TYR A 73 12.35 12.76 4.72
CA TYR A 73 12.53 11.33 4.83
C TYR A 73 14.00 10.96 5.03
N TYR A 74 14.29 10.22 6.11
CA TYR A 74 15.64 9.76 6.44
C TYR A 74 15.99 8.39 5.81
N GLU A 75 15.00 7.53 5.57
CA GLU A 75 15.17 6.21 4.90
C GLU A 75 14.66 6.26 3.45
N THR A 76 15.31 7.03 2.59
CA THR A 76 14.85 7.32 1.21
C THR A 76 14.60 6.07 0.37
N ASP A 77 15.48 5.07 0.42
CA ASP A 77 15.36 3.87 -0.41
C ASP A 77 14.19 2.96 -0.01
N LYS A 78 14.01 2.78 1.30
CA LYS A 78 12.92 1.96 1.83
C LYS A 78 11.58 2.61 1.54
N ILE A 79 11.49 3.92 1.73
CA ILE A 79 10.27 4.69 1.48
C ILE A 79 9.95 4.72 -0.02
N ARG A 80 10.96 4.86 -0.88
CA ARG A 80 10.80 4.73 -2.32
C ARG A 80 10.16 3.39 -2.69
N LYS A 81 10.67 2.26 -2.18
CA LYS A 81 10.09 0.93 -2.46
C LYS A 81 8.64 0.80 -1.99
N VAL A 82 8.30 1.39 -0.85
CA VAL A 82 6.93 1.43 -0.34
C VAL A 82 6.02 2.23 -1.29
N LEU A 83 6.43 3.43 -1.71
CA LEU A 83 5.66 4.26 -2.65
C LEU A 83 5.48 3.58 -4.01
N GLN A 84 6.54 2.95 -4.53
CA GLN A 84 6.50 2.15 -5.76
C GLN A 84 5.50 0.99 -5.64
N THR A 85 5.43 0.34 -4.47
CA THR A 85 4.44 -0.72 -4.21
C THR A 85 3.01 -0.16 -4.17
N ILE A 86 2.81 1.01 -3.53
CA ILE A 86 1.51 1.70 -3.49
C ILE A 86 1.04 2.09 -4.89
N PHE A 87 1.95 2.54 -5.76
CA PHE A 87 1.62 2.83 -7.15
C PHE A 87 0.95 1.62 -7.86
N HIS A 88 1.47 0.40 -7.66
CA HIS A 88 0.86 -0.80 -8.25
C HIS A 88 -0.52 -1.12 -7.65
N MET A 89 -0.70 -0.92 -6.34
CA MET A 89 -2.00 -1.09 -5.69
C MET A 89 -3.04 -0.13 -6.27
N VAL A 90 -2.72 1.15 -6.36
CA VAL A 90 -3.64 2.19 -6.84
C VAL A 90 -3.91 2.04 -8.33
N ASN A 91 -2.89 1.75 -9.15
CA ASN A 91 -3.04 1.62 -10.59
C ASN A 91 -3.84 0.36 -11.01
N LYS A 92 -3.88 -0.67 -10.15
CA LYS A 92 -4.70 -1.87 -10.36
C LYS A 92 -6.10 -1.76 -9.75
N GLY A 93 -6.27 -0.90 -8.74
CA GLY A 93 -7.53 -0.70 -8.04
C GLY A 93 -8.48 0.26 -8.75
N HIS A 94 -9.78 -0.02 -8.67
CA HIS A 94 -10.82 0.93 -9.09
C HIS A 94 -11.24 1.89 -7.97
N GLN A 95 -11.10 1.46 -6.73
CA GLN A 95 -11.46 2.21 -5.53
C GLN A 95 -10.33 2.05 -4.52
N VAL A 96 -9.97 3.15 -3.87
CA VAL A 96 -8.92 3.18 -2.85
C VAL A 96 -9.59 3.47 -1.50
N PHE A 97 -9.43 2.55 -0.56
CA PHE A 97 -9.91 2.70 0.81
C PHE A 97 -8.75 3.03 1.71
N VAL A 98 -8.96 3.98 2.61
CA VAL A 98 -7.90 4.42 3.52
C VAL A 98 -8.44 4.50 4.92
N ILE A 99 -7.72 3.85 5.82
CA ILE A 99 -8.04 3.77 7.24
C ILE A 99 -6.95 4.53 8.00
N GLY A 100 -7.33 5.62 8.64
CA GLY A 100 -6.43 6.47 9.41
C GLY A 100 -7.20 7.36 10.38
N THR A 101 -6.46 8.03 11.25
CA THR A 101 -6.99 9.08 12.14
C THR A 101 -6.53 10.43 11.61
N ILE A 102 -7.46 11.36 11.40
CA ILE A 102 -7.13 12.75 11.07
C ILE A 102 -6.70 13.44 12.38
N LEU A 103 -5.55 14.08 12.37
CA LEU A 103 -4.98 14.83 13.49
C LEU A 103 -5.42 16.30 13.45
N ASP A 104 -5.22 17.03 14.56
CA ASP A 104 -5.60 18.45 14.68
C ASP A 104 -4.81 19.39 13.74
N ASP A 105 -3.70 18.91 13.16
CA ASP A 105 -2.88 19.61 12.17
C ASP A 105 -3.24 19.21 10.72
N ASP A 106 -4.42 18.63 10.52
CA ASP A 106 -4.95 18.09 9.25
C ASP A 106 -4.13 16.93 8.65
N SER A 107 -3.12 16.42 9.37
CA SER A 107 -2.33 15.27 8.92
C SER A 107 -3.02 13.93 9.22
N VAL A 108 -2.67 12.87 8.48
CA VAL A 108 -3.28 11.55 8.64
C VAL A 108 -2.32 10.60 9.35
N LYS A 109 -2.75 10.11 10.52
CA LYS A 109 -2.06 9.08 11.29
C LYS A 109 -2.59 7.69 10.94
N GLY A 110 -1.75 6.88 10.31
CA GLY A 110 -1.98 5.47 10.02
C GLY A 110 -0.69 4.82 9.52
N GLY A 111 -0.54 3.49 9.63
CA GLY A 111 0.70 2.80 9.22
C GLY A 111 1.11 3.11 7.77
N THR A 112 0.13 3.09 6.88
CA THR A 112 0.21 3.50 5.47
C THR A 112 -0.52 4.83 5.18
N GLY A 113 -0.78 5.64 6.21
CA GLY A 113 -1.57 6.89 6.13
C GLY A 113 -0.99 7.97 5.21
N TRP A 114 0.17 7.72 4.61
CA TRP A 114 0.89 8.57 3.68
C TRP A 114 0.13 8.85 2.37
N ALA A 115 -0.71 7.91 1.90
CA ALA A 115 -1.32 8.05 0.57
C ALA A 115 -2.56 8.97 0.52
N VAL A 116 -2.89 9.64 1.63
CA VAL A 116 -4.14 10.41 1.80
C VAL A 116 -3.93 11.86 2.18
N GLU A 117 -2.68 12.22 2.45
CA GLU A 117 -2.27 13.61 2.61
C GLU A 117 -2.21 14.29 1.24
#